data_AF-A0A7X5IRQ1-F1
#
_entry.id   AF-A0A7X5IRQ1-F1
#
_cell.length_a   1.000
_cell.length_b   1.000
_cell.length_c   1.000
_cell.angle_alpha   90.00
_cell.angle_beta   90.00
_cell.angle_gamma   90.00
#
_symmetry.space_group_name_H-M   'P 1'
#
loop_
_entity.id
_entity.type
_entity.pdbx_description
1 polymer ?
#
loop_
_entity_poly.entity_id
_entity_poly.type
_entity_poly.pdbx_seq_one_letter_code
_entity_poly.pdbx_strand_id
1 'polypeptide(L)'
;MLKMENWRVSAEVERDRFLGFTGEHLARRLEIRARVPGYACKLDLEFEDGQKNILGLTAEGGVLCTDIRREYVACHGRVLAQVRGLKGDEVIKSNV
;
A
#
# COMPACT_ATOMS: atom_id res chain seq x y z
N MET A 1 9.23 -4.67 -5.99
CA MET A 1 8.69 -5.03 -4.67
C MET A 1 9.06 -3.97 -3.64
N LEU A 2 8.15 -3.66 -2.72
CA LEU A 2 8.42 -2.74 -1.60
C LEU A 2 8.90 -3.53 -0.36
N LYS A 3 9.67 -2.89 0.51
CA LYS A 3 10.13 -3.44 1.79
C LYS A 3 9.74 -2.52 2.94
N MET A 4 9.30 -3.09 4.06
CA MET A 4 8.94 -2.36 5.28
C MET A 4 9.68 -2.90 6.50
N GLU A 5 10.54 -2.06 7.09
CA GLU A 5 11.25 -2.31 8.35
C GLU A 5 11.15 -1.08 9.24
N ASN A 6 10.88 -1.25 10.54
CA ASN A 6 10.65 -0.15 11.48
C ASN A 6 9.63 0.87 10.96
N TRP A 7 8.56 0.37 10.31
CA TRP A 7 7.52 1.20 9.68
C TRP A 7 8.04 2.13 8.58
N ARG A 8 9.22 1.86 8.04
CA ARG A 8 9.74 2.56 6.87
C ARG A 8 9.58 1.70 5.62
N VAL A 9 8.76 2.17 4.70
CA VAL A 9 8.57 1.60 3.37
C VAL A 9 9.62 2.16 2.42
N SER A 10 10.31 1.28 1.71
CA SER A 10 11.27 1.63 0.67
C SER A 10 11.02 0.81 -0.61
N ALA A 11 11.41 1.42 -1.73
CA ALA A 11 11.50 0.80 -3.04
C ALA A 11 12.96 0.84 -3.47
N GLU A 12 13.60 -0.33 -3.61
CA GLU A 12 14.98 -0.43 -4.11
C GLU A 12 15.04 -0.18 -5.62
N VAL A 13 14.01 -0.58 -6.36
CA VAL A 13 13.89 -0.33 -7.80
C VAL A 13 12.89 0.79 -8.05
N GLU A 14 13.26 1.78 -8.86
CA GLU A 14 12.43 2.95 -9.15
C GLU A 14 11.04 2.57 -9.70
N ARG A 15 10.98 1.57 -10.58
CA ARG A 15 9.73 1.07 -11.18
C ARG A 15 8.70 0.57 -10.16
N ASP A 16 9.14 0.20 -8.97
CA ASP A 16 8.26 -0.29 -7.90
C ASP A 16 7.46 0.83 -7.22
N ARG A 17 7.81 2.09 -7.50
CA ARG A 17 7.07 3.28 -7.01
C ARG A 17 5.83 3.61 -7.83
N PHE A 18 5.60 2.91 -8.94
CA PHE A 18 4.48 3.18 -9.85
C PHE A 18 3.39 2.11 -9.69
N LEU A 19 2.17 2.58 -9.47
CA LEU A 19 0.97 1.76 -9.37
C LEU A 19 0.24 1.82 -10.72
N GLY A 20 0.57 0.88 -11.62
CA GLY A 20 -0.08 0.72 -12.92
C GLY A 20 0.75 1.15 -14.14
N PHE A 21 0.43 0.57 -15.30
CA PHE A 21 0.83 1.02 -16.64
C PHE A 21 -0.41 1.14 -17.55
N THR A 22 -0.35 1.98 -18.58
CA THR A 22 -1.35 1.99 -19.65
C THR A 22 -1.36 0.63 -20.34
N GLY A 23 -2.42 -0.17 -20.12
CA GLY A 23 -2.57 -1.51 -20.71
C GLY A 23 -2.52 -2.69 -19.74
N GLU A 24 -2.26 -2.48 -18.44
CA GLU A 24 -2.44 -3.55 -17.44
C GLU A 24 -3.94 -3.85 -17.27
N HIS A 25 -4.31 -5.13 -17.42
CA HIS A 25 -5.67 -5.61 -17.27
C HIS A 25 -6.15 -5.44 -15.82
N LEU A 26 -6.84 -4.33 -15.56
CA LEU A 26 -7.83 -4.09 -14.48
C LEU A 26 -7.38 -4.25 -13.01
N ALA A 27 -6.26 -4.90 -12.73
CA ALA A 27 -5.74 -5.11 -11.38
C ALA A 27 -4.21 -5.29 -11.39
N ARG A 28 -3.54 -4.71 -10.41
CA ARG A 28 -2.12 -4.93 -10.13
C ARG A 28 -1.94 -5.34 -8.68
N ARG A 29 -1.15 -6.38 -8.44
CA ARG A 29 -0.83 -6.84 -7.09
C ARG A 29 0.26 -5.96 -6.48
N LEU A 30 -0.02 -5.36 -5.33
CA LEU A 30 0.96 -4.69 -4.50
C LEU A 30 1.49 -5.68 -3.47
N GLU A 31 2.81 -5.78 -3.35
CA GLU A 31 3.47 -6.61 -2.35
C GLU A 31 4.52 -5.80 -1.59
N ILE A 32 4.36 -5.80 -0.26
CA ILE A 32 5.25 -5.14 0.68
C ILE A 32 5.80 -6.21 1.63
N ARG A 33 7.07 -6.56 1.48
CA ARG A 33 7.74 -7.44 2.44
C ARG A 33 7.83 -6.73 3.78
N ALA A 34 7.24 -7.28 4.83
CA ALA A 34 7.10 -6.61 6.11
C ALA A 34 7.25 -7.56 7.30
N ARG A 35 7.81 -7.05 8.39
CA ARG A 35 7.80 -7.70 9.71
C ARG A 35 6.90 -6.93 10.65
N VAL A 36 5.61 -7.25 10.64
CA VAL A 36 4.58 -6.55 11.43
C VAL A 36 3.70 -7.53 12.22
N PRO A 37 4.26 -8.20 13.25
CA PRO A 37 3.50 -9.17 14.02
C PRO A 37 2.38 -8.51 14.82
N GLY A 38 1.15 -9.01 14.67
CA GLY A 38 0.02 -8.66 15.53
C GLY A 38 -0.76 -7.40 15.16
N TYR A 39 -0.49 -6.78 14.01
CA TYR A 39 -1.28 -5.66 13.49
C TYR A 39 -2.14 -6.08 12.30
N ALA A 40 -3.40 -5.64 12.29
CA ALA A 40 -4.21 -5.63 11.09
C ALA A 40 -3.80 -4.42 10.23
N CYS A 41 -3.22 -4.68 9.06
CA CYS A 41 -2.69 -3.63 8.20
C CYS A 41 -3.70 -3.17 7.15
N LYS A 42 -3.70 -1.86 6.88
CA LYS A 42 -4.45 -1.23 5.80
C LYS A 42 -3.52 -0.35 4.97
N LEU A 43 -3.87 -0.14 3.71
CA LEU A 43 -3.23 0.82 2.83
C LEU A 43 -4.17 2.01 2.67
N ASP A 44 -3.78 3.14 3.24
CA ASP A 44 -4.47 4.42 3.05
C ASP A 44 -3.90 5.07 1.77
N LEU A 45 -4.78 5.43 0.84
CA LEU A 45 -4.48 6.12 -0.40
C LEU A 45 -5.08 7.53 -0.34
N GLU A 46 -4.27 8.53 -0.66
CA GLU A 46 -4.70 9.93 -0.79
C GLU A 46 -4.28 10.46 -2.18
N PHE A 47 -5.27 10.96 -2.91
CA PHE A 47 -5.15 11.45 -4.28
C PHE A 47 -4.99 12.97 -4.30
N GLU A 48 -4.49 13.53 -5.41
CA GLU A 48 -4.23 14.97 -5.55
C GLU A 48 -5.51 15.83 -5.44
N ASP A 49 -6.67 15.28 -5.78
CA ASP A 49 -7.97 15.92 -5.64
C ASP A 49 -8.55 15.84 -4.21
N GLY A 50 -7.80 15.26 -3.27
CA GLY A 50 -8.19 15.09 -1.87
C GLY A 50 -9.08 13.86 -1.61
N GLN A 51 -9.43 13.08 -2.65
CA GLN A 51 -10.12 11.82 -2.44
C GLN A 51 -9.25 10.85 -1.63
N LYS A 52 -9.91 9.97 -0.88
CA LYS A 52 -9.26 8.96 -0.05
C LYS A 52 -9.86 7.60 -0.31
N ASN A 53 -9.00 6.60 -0.34
CA ASN A 53 -9.43 5.21 -0.40
C ASN A 53 -8.62 4.38 0.60
N ILE A 54 -9.22 3.33 1.15
CA ILE A 54 -8.58 2.49 2.16
C ILE A 54 -8.74 1.04 1.72
N LEU A 55 -7.62 0.38 1.47
CA LEU A 55 -7.58 -1.03 1.09
C LEU A 55 -7.16 -1.89 2.29
N GLY A 56 -7.78 -3.06 2.43
CA GLY A 56 -7.28 -4.09 3.33
C GLY A 56 -5.98 -4.68 2.78
N LEU A 57 -5.00 -4.92 3.67
CA LEU A 57 -3.81 -5.70 3.35
C LEU A 57 -3.93 -7.07 4.01
N THR A 58 -3.78 -8.13 3.21
CA THR A 58 -3.65 -9.50 3.72
C THR A 58 -2.18 -9.78 4.04
N ALA A 59 -1.93 -10.44 5.17
CA ALA A 59 -0.59 -10.79 5.61
C ALA A 59 -0.37 -12.30 5.40
N GLU A 60 0.63 -12.66 4.60
CA GLU A 60 1.00 -14.05 4.36
C GLU A 60 2.51 -14.16 4.18
N GLY A 61 3.16 -15.08 4.90
CA GLY A 61 4.59 -15.37 4.71
C GLY A 61 5.54 -14.17 4.90
N GLY A 62 5.17 -13.18 5.72
CA GLY A 62 5.95 -11.94 5.88
C GLY A 62 5.79 -10.94 4.74
N VAL A 63 4.72 -11.05 3.97
CA VAL A 63 4.34 -10.12 2.91
C VAL A 63 2.94 -9.58 3.20
N LEU A 64 2.79 -8.26 3.15
CA LEU A 64 1.50 -7.60 3.04
C LEU A 64 1.15 -7.47 1.57
N CYS A 65 -0.04 -7.93 1.18
CA CYS A 65 -0.49 -7.86 -0.19
C CYS A 65 -1.93 -7.35 -0.33
N THR A 66 -2.21 -6.76 -1.48
CA THR A 66 -3.57 -6.42 -1.93
C THR A 66 -3.57 -6.27 -3.44
N ASP A 67 -4.74 -6.45 -4.06
CA ASP A 67 -4.93 -6.19 -5.48
C ASP A 67 -5.49 -4.79 -5.68
N ILE A 68 -4.69 -3.94 -6.30
CA ILE A 68 -5.09 -2.58 -6.67
C ILE A 68 -5.81 -2.65 -8.00
N ARG A 69 -7.13 -2.48 -7.94
CA ARG A 69 -7.99 -2.46 -9.11
C ARG A 69 -8.22 -1.04 -9.60
N ARG A 70 -8.66 -0.92 -10.86
CA ARG A 70 -8.96 0.38 -11.47
C ARG A 70 -9.93 1.21 -10.64
N GLU A 71 -10.98 0.59 -10.10
CA GLU A 71 -11.98 1.27 -9.27
C GLU A 71 -11.42 1.85 -7.97
N TYR A 72 -10.24 1.41 -7.53
CA TYR A 72 -9.59 1.90 -6.31
C TYR A 72 -8.65 3.08 -6.55
N VAL A 73 -8.32 3.35 -7.82
CA VAL A 73 -7.44 4.42 -8.26
C VAL A 73 -8.26 5.35 -9.14
N ALA A 74 -8.99 6.26 -8.49
CA ALA A 74 -10.03 7.07 -9.13
C ALA A 74 -9.47 8.02 -10.21
N CYS A 75 -8.22 8.47 -10.06
CA CYS A 75 -7.56 9.40 -10.96
C CYS A 75 -6.13 8.96 -11.28
N HIS A 76 -5.63 9.41 -12.43
CA HIS A 76 -4.22 9.32 -12.78
C HIS A 76 -3.44 10.40 -12.03
N GLY A 77 -2.17 10.14 -11.71
CA GLY A 77 -1.30 11.11 -11.08
C GLY A 77 -0.58 10.55 -9.87
N ARG A 78 -0.08 11.46 -9.02
CA ARG A 78 0.59 11.08 -7.78
C ARG A 78 -0.44 10.57 -6.77
N VAL A 79 -0.11 9.47 -6.11
CA VAL A 79 -0.88 8.94 -4.99
C VAL A 79 0.04 8.84 -3.79
N LEU A 80 -0.38 9.40 -2.66
CA LEU A 80 0.26 9.16 -1.38
C LEU A 80 -0.28 7.85 -0.82
N ALA A 81 0.59 6.87 -0.62
CA ALA A 81 0.23 5.56 -0.12
C ALA A 81 0.91 5.32 1.23
N GLN A 82 0.12 5.12 2.28
CA GLN A 82 0.62 4.92 3.65
C GLN A 82 0.10 3.61 4.22
N VAL A 83 1.00 2.78 4.75
CA VAL A 83 0.60 1.58 5.49
C VAL A 83 0.24 1.98 6.91
N ARG A 84 -0.95 1.58 7.37
CA ARG A 84 -1.43 1.79 8.74
C ARG A 84 -1.67 0.46 9.42
N GLY A 85 -1.07 0.25 10.58
CA GLY A 85 -1.30 -0.91 11.45
C GLY A 85 -2.29 -0.59 12.55
N LEU A 86 -3.18 -1.53 12.86
CA LEU A 86 -4.19 -1.45 13.92
C LEU A 86 -4.06 -2.64 14.87
N LYS A 87 -4.03 -2.38 16.19
CA LYS A 87 -4.04 -3.43 17.22
C LYS A 87 -4.76 -2.92 18.47
N GLY A 88 -6.03 -3.29 18.63
CA GLY A 88 -6.89 -2.67 19.65
C GLY A 88 -6.99 -1.17 19.38
N ASP A 89 -6.65 -0.36 20.39
CA ASP A 89 -6.63 1.11 20.28
C ASP A 89 -5.31 1.67 19.73
N GLU A 90 -4.29 0.81 19.55
CA GLU A 90 -3.00 1.23 19.03
C GLU A 90 -3.04 1.43 17.51
N VAL A 91 -2.52 2.58 17.05
CA VAL A 91 -2.40 2.93 15.64
C VAL A 91 -0.96 3.35 15.34
N ILE A 92 -0.37 2.72 14.34
CA ILE A 92 0.96 3.05 13.82
C ILE A 92 0.91 3.21 12.31
N LYS A 93 1.80 4.05 11.78
CA LYS A 93 1.79 4.45 10.37
C LYS A 93 3.19 4.39 9.79
N SER A 94 3.28 4.01 8.53
CA SER A 94 4.54 4.10 7.79
C SER A 94 4.92 5.53 7.46
N ASN A 95 6.12 5.74 6.93
CA ASN A 95 6.41 6.98 6.20
C ASN A 95 5.48 7.16 5.00
N VAL A 96 5.37 8.42 4.56
CA VAL A 96 4.73 8.87 3.32
C VAL A 96 5.81 9.37 2.37
#